data_AF-X1S1Y9-F1
#
_entry.id   AF-X1S1Y9-F1
#
_cell.length_a   1.000
_cell.length_b   1.000
_cell.length_c   1.000
_cell.angle_alpha   90.00
_cell.angle_beta   90.00
_cell.angle_gamma   90.00
#
_symmetry.space_group_name_H-M   'P 1'
#
loop_
_entity.id
_entity.type
_entity.pdbx_description
1 polymer ?
#
loop_
_entity_poly.entity_id
_entity_poly.type
_entity_poly.pdbx_seq_one_letter_code
_entity_poly.pdbx_strand_id
1 'polypeptide(L)' 'MKIKYLGHSSFVITSDIGVKIITDPYESGGALGYGKIEESADIVIVSHDHFDHNNVAAVRGNPELV' A
#
# COMPACT_ATOMS: atom_id res chain seq x y z
N MET A 1 9.78 -15.13 -1.39
CA MET A 1 8.98 -13.93 -1.70
C MET A 1 7.50 -14.22 -1.45
N LYS A 2 6.74 -13.27 -0.89
CA LYS A 2 5.28 -13.37 -0.71
C LYS A 2 4.60 -12.10 -1.23
N ILE A 3 3.43 -12.26 -1.84
CA ILE A 3 2.63 -11.13 -2.36
C ILE A 3 1.21 -11.28 -1.83
N LYS A 4 0.65 -10.19 -1.28
CA LYS A 4 -0.73 -10.10 -0.81
C LYS A 4 -1.43 -8.96 -1.53
N TYR A 5 -2.57 -9.25 -2.14
CA TYR A 5 -3.46 -8.23 -2.70
C TYR A 5 -4.25 -7.53 -1.57
N LEU A 6 -4.28 -6.21 -1.58
CA LEU A 6 -4.99 -5.39 -0.58
C LEU A 6 -6.28 -4.80 -1.14
N GLY A 7 -6.27 -4.39 -2.41
CA GLY A 7 -7.38 -3.73 -3.10
C GLY A 7 -6.84 -2.81 -4.19
N HIS A 8 -7.66 -2.43 -5.18
CA HIS A 8 -7.29 -1.56 -6.30
C HIS A 8 -5.96 -1.96 -6.97
N SER A 9 -4.97 -1.05 -7.00
CA SER A 9 -3.58 -1.28 -7.43
C SER A 9 -2.61 -1.50 -6.26
N SER A 10 -3.11 -1.80 -5.07
CA SER A 10 -2.33 -1.94 -3.85
C SER A 10 -2.02 -3.39 -3.47
N PHE A 11 -0.74 -3.67 -3.27
CA PHE A 11 -0.19 -4.96 -2.85
C PHE A 11 0.79 -4.77 -1.70
N VAL A 12 0.83 -5.72 -0.76
CA VAL A 12 2.00 -5.94 0.10
C VAL A 12 2.91 -6.94 -0.59
N ILE A 13 4.17 -6.56 -0.79
CA ILE A 13 5.22 -7.45 -1.27
C ILE A 13 6.21 -7.64 -0.12
N THR A 14 6.37 -8.88 0.35
CA THR A 14 7.34 -9.24 1.38
C THR A 14 8.50 -9.99 0.75
N SER A 15 9.71 -9.44 0.87
CA SER A 15 10.96 -10.07 0.44
C SER A 15 11.31 -11.26 1.34
N ASP A 16 12.27 -12.10 0.92
CA ASP A 16 12.70 -13.25 1.71
C ASP A 16 13.43 -12.88 3.01
N ILE A 17 13.93 -11.65 3.11
CA ILE A 17 14.55 -11.11 4.33
C ILE A 17 13.57 -10.29 5.19
N GLY A 18 12.29 -10.23 4.81
CA GLY A 18 11.22 -9.62 5.60
C GLY A 18 10.88 -8.17 5.27
N VAL A 19 11.58 -7.52 4.33
CA VAL A 19 11.24 -6.15 3.87
C VAL A 19 9.85 -6.15 3.25
N LYS A 20 9.00 -5.21 3.66
CA LYS A 20 7.64 -5.02 3.17
C LYS A 20 7.53 -3.75 2.33
N ILE A 21 7.04 -3.91 1.11
CA ILE A 21 6.75 -2.81 0.20
C ILE A 21 5.23 -2.76 -0.03
N ILE A 22 4.63 -1.59 0.12
CA ILE A 22 3.25 -1.34 -0.32
C ILE A 22 3.24 -0.48 -1.58
N THR A 23 2.46 -0.91 -2.56
CA THR A 23 2.22 -0.15 -3.79
C THR A 23 0.90 0.61 -3.71
N ASP A 24 0.84 1.79 -4.33
CA ASP A 24 -0.37 2.57 -4.61
C ASP A 24 -1.47 2.49 -3.54
N PRO A 25 -1.18 2.92 -2.29
CA PRO A 25 -2.18 2.87 -1.23
C PRO A 25 -3.37 3.77 -1.57
N TYR A 26 -4.57 3.28 -1.27
CA TYR A 26 -5.82 3.92 -1.67
C TYR A 26 -6.67 4.34 -0.46
N GLU A 27 -7.64 5.22 -0.68
CA GLU A 27 -8.66 5.56 0.33
C GLU A 27 -9.70 4.44 0.47
N SER A 28 -9.86 3.92 1.69
CA SER A 28 -10.79 2.81 1.95
C SER A 28 -12.24 3.24 1.80
N GLY A 29 -13.09 2.34 1.31
CA GLY A 29 -14.50 2.62 1.05
C GLY A 29 -14.70 3.53 -0.16
N GLY A 30 -15.65 4.48 -0.05
CA GLY A 30 -15.95 5.44 -1.12
C GLY A 30 -16.26 4.80 -2.47
N ALA A 31 -15.73 5.38 -3.54
CA ALA A 31 -15.91 4.91 -4.91
C ALA A 31 -15.18 3.60 -5.23
N LEU A 32 -14.13 3.27 -4.46
CA LEU A 32 -13.30 2.08 -4.71
C LEU A 32 -13.85 0.82 -4.03
N GLY A 33 -14.57 0.98 -2.92
CA GLY A 33 -15.27 -0.12 -2.25
C GLY A 33 -14.37 -1.15 -1.54
N TYR A 34 -13.06 -0.89 -1.45
CA TYR A 34 -12.12 -1.78 -0.78
C TYR A 34 -12.02 -1.50 0.73
N GLY A 35 -11.64 -2.54 1.48
CA GLY A 35 -11.38 -2.44 2.92
C GLY A 35 -10.15 -1.60 3.25
N LYS A 36 -9.99 -1.28 4.54
CA LYS A 36 -8.82 -0.57 5.06
C LYS A 36 -7.53 -1.35 4.81
N ILE A 37 -6.46 -0.62 4.52
CA ILE A 37 -5.11 -1.18 4.56
C ILE A 37 -4.70 -1.31 6.02
N GLU A 38 -4.68 -2.55 6.51
CA GLU A 38 -4.32 -2.88 7.90
C GLU A 38 -2.83 -3.24 8.04
N GLU A 39 -2.10 -3.28 6.93
CA GLU A 39 -0.69 -3.67 6.85
C GLU A 39 0.26 -2.51 7.15
N SER A 40 1.44 -2.86 7.68
CA SER A 40 2.59 -1.96 7.77
C SER A 40 3.56 -2.20 6.62
N ALA A 41 4.33 -1.18 6.27
CA ALA A 41 5.40 -1.28 5.28
C ALA A 41 6.68 -0.61 5.77
N ASP A 42 7.81 -1.04 5.20
CA ASP A 42 9.10 -0.35 5.29
C ASP A 42 9.24 0.69 4.17
N ILE A 43 8.66 0.39 2.99
CA ILE A 43 8.69 1.25 1.81
C ILE A 43 7.27 1.37 1.23
N VAL A 44 6.90 2.58 0.81
CA VAL A 44 5.72 2.83 -0.02
C VAL A 44 6.18 3.38 -1.35
N ILE A 45 5.63 2.84 -2.44
CA ILE A 45 5.80 3.39 -3.79
C ILE A 45 4.46 3.85 -4.34
N VAL A 46 4.47 5.03 -4.97
CA VAL A 46 3.30 5.64 -5.60
C VAL A 46 3.58 5.80 -7.09
N SER A 47 2.78 5.15 -7.92
CA SER A 47 2.97 5.16 -9.38
C SER A 47 2.70 6.54 -10.00
N HIS A 48 1.70 7.27 -9.48
CA HIS A 48 1.33 8.62 -9.93
C HIS A 48 0.42 9.33 -8.91
N ASP A 49 0.29 10.66 -9.07
CA ASP A 49 -0.44 11.54 -8.14
C ASP A 49 -1.94 11.64 -8.46
N HIS A 50 -2.63 10.50 -8.51
CA HIS A 50 -4.09 10.46 -8.48
C HIS A 50 -4.60 9.97 -7.13
N PHE A 51 -5.79 10.45 -6.73
CA PHE A 51 -6.37 10.27 -5.40
C PHE A 51 -6.56 8.81 -4.98
N ASP A 52 -6.71 7.90 -5.95
CA ASP A 52 -6.90 6.48 -5.76
C ASP A 52 -5.58 5.68 -5.72
N HIS A 53 -4.42 6.34 -5.88
CA HIS A 53 -3.10 5.71 -5.88
C HIS A 53 -2.12 6.29 -4.84
N ASN A 54 -2.40 7.45 -4.24
CA ASN A 54 -1.41 8.22 -3.48
C ASN A 54 -1.70 8.36 -1.97
N ASN A 55 -2.56 7.54 -1.39
CA ASN A 55 -2.97 7.66 0.02
C ASN A 55 -1.96 7.02 0.99
N VAL A 56 -0.73 7.55 1.02
CA VAL A 56 0.37 7.04 1.86
C VAL A 56 0.00 7.01 3.35
N ALA A 57 -0.87 7.93 3.79
CA ALA A 57 -1.34 8.01 5.17
C ALA A 57 -2.18 6.80 5.62
N ALA A 58 -2.72 6.00 4.69
CA ALA A 58 -3.43 4.76 5.02
C ALA A 58 -2.50 3.63 5.49
N VAL A 59 -1.20 3.72 5.19
CA VAL A 59 -0.21 2.68 5.52
C VAL A 59 0.27 2.84 6.96
N ARG A 60 0.30 1.75 7.73
CA ARG A 60 0.81 1.75 9.11
C ARG A 60 2.33 1.76 9.15
N GLY A 61 2.88 2.26 10.26
CA GLY A 61 4.32 2.27 10.52
C GLY A 61 4.95 3.61 10.17
N ASN A 62 6.25 3.58 9.85
CA ASN A 62 7.01 4.75 9.41
C ASN A 62 7.77 4.42 8.13
N PRO A 63 7.05 4.20 7.00
CA PRO A 63 7.68 3.80 5.76
C PRO A 63 8.47 4.94 5.13
N GLU A 64 9.50 4.59 4.36
CA GLU A 64 10.12 5.48 3.40
C GLU A 64 9.20 5.59 2.15
N LEU A 65 8.92 6.82 1.72
CA LEU A 65 8.22 7.07 0.45
C LEU A 65 9.24 7.22 -0.66
N VAL A 66 9.11 6.42 -1.72
CA VAL A 66 10.01 6.40 -2.90
C VAL A 66 9.24 6.70 -4.18
#